data_AF-A0AA37GCW9-F1
#
_entry.id   AF-A0AA37GCW9-F1
#
_cell.length_a   1.000
_cell.length_b   1.000
_cell.length_c   1.000
_cell.angle_alpha   90.00
_cell.angle_beta   90.00
_cell.angle_gamma   90.00
#
_symmetry.space_group_name_H-M   'P 1'
#
loop_
_entity.id
_entity.type
_entity.pdbx_description
1 polymer ?
#
loop_
_entity_poly.entity_id
_entity_poly.type
_entity_poly.pdbx_seq_one_letter_code
_entity_poly.pdbx_strand_id
1 'polypeptide(L)'
;MVAGELIPPDTSVSISAYTAHRDPEYFPDPEAWKPERWLMKGDGKLRDMLAIYNPFSAGGRACIGRNTAILVQVVCIGTLIHRYDFALPDPDFEMEWIDYFNLWPVELRLKVWRRQPGTAALASVGDVPTEKKPWSENSRSEKSEKTEVV
;
A
#
# COMPACT_ATOMS: atom_id res chain seq x y z
N MET A 1 5.47 -16.38 -31.05
CA MET A 1 5.22 -17.68 -30.39
C MET A 1 5.04 -17.45 -28.91
N VAL A 2 4.19 -18.21 -28.24
CA VAL A 2 4.02 -18.23 -26.77
C VAL A 2 4.09 -19.68 -26.32
N ALA A 3 4.95 -19.99 -25.34
CA ALA A 3 5.18 -21.36 -24.87
C ALA A 3 5.46 -22.40 -25.98
N GLY A 4 6.16 -22.00 -27.06
CA GLY A 4 6.44 -22.87 -28.20
C GLY A 4 5.36 -22.90 -29.29
N GLU A 5 4.23 -22.23 -29.10
CA GLU A 5 3.10 -22.27 -30.03
C GLU A 5 3.01 -21.00 -30.89
N LEU A 6 2.64 -21.16 -32.17
CA LEU A 6 2.37 -20.03 -33.06
C LEU A 6 1.00 -19.44 -32.72
N ILE A 7 0.96 -18.13 -32.46
CA ILE A 7 -0.28 -17.42 -32.16
C ILE A 7 -0.78 -16.76 -33.46
N PRO A 8 -2.02 -17.03 -33.90
CA PRO A 8 -2.60 -16.39 -35.08
C PRO A 8 -2.63 -14.85 -34.98
N PRO A 9 -2.63 -14.13 -36.12
CA PRO A 9 -2.90 -12.70 -36.14
C PRO A 9 -4.20 -12.34 -35.40
N ASP A 10 -4.27 -11.12 -34.90
CA ASP A 10 -5.44 -10.58 -34.17
C ASP A 10 -5.85 -11.34 -32.89
N THR A 11 -4.95 -12.15 -32.34
CA THR A 11 -5.16 -12.82 -31.05
C THR A 11 -4.73 -11.92 -29.89
N SER A 12 -5.64 -11.69 -28.94
CA SER A 12 -5.30 -11.01 -27.67
C SER A 12 -4.56 -11.98 -26.74
N VAL A 13 -3.43 -11.53 -26.20
CA VAL A 13 -2.64 -12.27 -25.20
C VAL A 13 -2.49 -11.39 -23.96
N SER A 14 -2.79 -11.94 -22.80
CA SER A 14 -2.66 -11.26 -21.51
C SER A 14 -2.01 -12.18 -20.47
N ILE A 15 -1.44 -11.57 -19.43
CA ILE A 15 -0.94 -12.26 -18.25
C ILE A 15 -1.66 -11.70 -17.03
N SER A 16 -2.17 -12.60 -16.19
CA SER A 16 -2.77 -12.23 -14.90
C SER A 16 -1.65 -11.98 -13.89
N ALA A 17 -1.50 -10.73 -13.44
CA ALA A 17 -0.59 -10.41 -12.33
C ALA A 17 -1.00 -11.16 -11.05
N TYR A 18 -2.31 -11.32 -10.82
CA TYR A 18 -2.83 -12.05 -9.66
C TYR A 18 -2.30 -13.49 -9.61
N THR A 19 -2.36 -14.20 -10.74
CA THR A 19 -1.90 -15.60 -10.84
C THR A 19 -0.37 -15.67 -10.80
N ALA A 20 0.31 -14.81 -11.56
CA ALA A 20 1.78 -14.82 -11.61
C ALA A 20 2.42 -14.52 -10.25
N HIS A 21 1.84 -13.62 -9.45
CA HIS A 21 2.35 -13.28 -8.12
C HIS A 21 1.99 -14.31 -7.05
N ARG A 22 1.19 -15.33 -7.39
CA ARG A 22 0.74 -16.40 -6.50
C ARG A 22 1.26 -17.77 -6.87
N ASP A 23 2.18 -17.84 -7.82
CA ASP A 23 2.81 -19.09 -8.20
C ASP A 23 3.75 -19.56 -7.07
N PRO A 24 3.47 -20.70 -6.39
CA PRO A 24 4.28 -21.18 -5.28
C PRO A 24 5.68 -21.64 -5.71
N GLU A 25 5.92 -21.87 -7.01
CA GLU A 25 7.26 -22.16 -7.54
C GLU A 25 8.21 -20.97 -7.29
N TYR A 26 7.69 -19.75 -7.42
CA TYR A 26 8.48 -18.52 -7.30
C TYR A 26 8.23 -17.79 -5.99
N PHE A 27 7.00 -17.84 -5.46
CA PHE A 27 6.59 -17.16 -4.24
C PHE A 27 6.21 -18.18 -3.16
N PRO A 28 7.15 -18.62 -2.30
CA PRO A 28 6.84 -19.50 -1.18
C PRO A 28 5.79 -18.86 -0.26
N ASP A 29 4.78 -19.65 0.14
CA ASP A 29 3.61 -19.16 0.90
C ASP A 29 3.01 -17.89 0.27
N PRO A 30 2.46 -17.95 -0.95
CA PRO A 30 2.06 -16.77 -1.71
C PRO A 30 0.89 -16.00 -1.08
N GLU A 31 0.02 -16.69 -0.34
CA GLU A 31 -1.13 -16.07 0.35
C GLU A 31 -0.74 -15.42 1.69
N ALA A 32 0.49 -15.62 2.17
CA ALA A 32 0.94 -15.05 3.43
C ALA A 32 1.57 -13.66 3.24
N TRP A 33 1.09 -12.67 4.00
CA TRP A 33 1.74 -11.36 4.11
C TRP A 33 3.11 -11.49 4.79
N LYS A 34 4.18 -11.50 3.99
CA LYS A 34 5.58 -11.61 4.44
C LYS A 34 6.46 -10.54 3.79
N PRO A 35 6.48 -9.28 4.27
CA PRO A 35 7.31 -8.21 3.70
C PRO A 35 8.80 -8.53 3.67
N GLU A 36 9.27 -9.36 4.62
CA GLU A 36 10.67 -9.74 4.79
C GLU A 36 11.23 -10.50 3.58
N ARG A 37 10.37 -11.11 2.76
CA ARG A 37 10.77 -11.81 1.53
C ARG A 37 11.51 -10.90 0.54
N TRP A 38 11.26 -9.60 0.60
CA TRP A 38 11.90 -8.60 -0.26
C TRP A 38 13.21 -8.05 0.31
N LEU A 39 13.54 -8.39 1.57
CA LEU A 39 14.74 -7.93 2.26
C LEU A 39 15.92 -8.91 2.14
N MET A 40 15.71 -10.05 1.47
CA MET A 40 16.71 -11.11 1.30
C MET A 40 17.88 -10.63 0.43
N LYS A 41 19.08 -10.48 1.00
CA LYS A 41 20.28 -10.08 0.25
C LYS A 41 21.03 -11.31 -0.26
N GLY A 42 21.34 -11.33 -1.55
CA GLY A 42 22.24 -12.32 -2.15
C GLY A 42 21.65 -13.70 -2.44
N ASP A 43 20.33 -13.89 -2.32
CA ASP A 43 19.65 -15.14 -2.67
C ASP A 43 19.24 -15.13 -4.15
N GLY A 44 19.49 -16.25 -4.86
CA GLY A 44 18.98 -16.48 -6.21
C GLY A 44 17.45 -16.41 -6.28
N LYS A 45 16.77 -16.78 -5.19
CA LYS A 45 15.30 -16.70 -5.10
C LYS A 45 14.76 -15.28 -5.23
N LEU A 46 15.45 -14.26 -4.70
CA LEU A 46 15.00 -12.88 -4.86
C LEU A 46 15.04 -12.48 -6.34
N ARG A 47 16.08 -12.90 -7.06
CA ARG A 47 16.19 -12.62 -8.50
C ARG A 47 15.05 -13.26 -9.28
N ASP A 48 14.70 -14.50 -8.96
CA ASP A 48 13.64 -15.23 -9.66
C ASP A 48 12.26 -14.63 -9.35
N MET A 49 11.99 -14.25 -8.09
CA MET A 49 10.78 -13.49 -7.72
C MET A 49 10.68 -12.16 -8.48
N LEU A 50 11.77 -11.38 -8.54
CA LEU A 50 11.81 -10.09 -9.24
C LEU A 50 11.58 -10.23 -10.76
N ALA A 51 11.97 -11.36 -11.35
CA ALA A 51 11.78 -11.61 -12.78
C ALA A 51 10.29 -11.77 -13.16
N ILE A 52 9.47 -12.30 -12.25
CA ILE A 52 8.04 -12.54 -12.47
C ILE A 52 7.17 -11.47 -11.82
N TYR A 53 7.71 -10.74 -10.85
CA TYR A 53 7.04 -9.64 -10.20
C TYR A 53 6.73 -8.50 -11.17
N ASN A 54 5.48 -8.48 -11.62
CA ASN A 54 5.02 -7.63 -12.70
C ASN A 54 3.86 -6.65 -12.33
N PRO A 55 4.02 -5.77 -11.32
CA PRO A 55 2.97 -4.82 -10.94
C PRO A 55 2.76 -3.67 -11.93
N PHE A 56 3.71 -3.45 -12.86
CA PHE A 56 3.71 -2.32 -13.79
C PHE A 56 3.87 -2.75 -15.26
N SER A 57 3.52 -4.00 -15.58
CA SER A 57 3.77 -4.63 -16.89
C SER A 57 5.27 -4.63 -17.30
N ALA A 58 5.60 -5.13 -18.49
CA ALA A 58 6.96 -5.17 -19.02
C ALA A 58 6.98 -4.87 -20.54
N GLY A 59 8.15 -4.51 -21.07
CA GLY A 59 8.35 -4.23 -22.49
C GLY A 59 7.71 -2.92 -22.97
N GLY A 60 7.37 -2.83 -24.27
CA GLY A 60 6.88 -1.60 -24.90
C GLY A 60 5.50 -1.12 -24.43
N ARG A 61 4.78 -1.93 -23.64
CA ARG A 61 3.47 -1.61 -23.03
C ARG A 61 3.56 -1.49 -21.51
N ALA A 62 4.77 -1.39 -20.97
CA ALA A 62 4.99 -1.12 -19.55
C ALA A 62 4.32 0.20 -19.12
N CYS A 63 3.89 0.27 -17.85
CA CYS A 63 3.33 1.48 -17.28
C CYS A 63 4.36 2.63 -17.32
N ILE A 64 4.03 3.68 -18.07
CA ILE A 64 4.86 4.89 -18.19
C ILE A 64 5.00 5.64 -16.86
N GLY A 65 4.01 5.49 -15.97
CA GLY A 65 3.97 6.13 -14.65
C GLY A 65 4.71 5.38 -13.54
N ARG A 66 5.39 4.26 -13.84
CA ARG A 66 6.05 3.40 -12.83
C ARG A 66 6.95 4.18 -11.86
N ASN A 67 7.86 4.99 -12.39
CA ASN A 67 8.84 5.71 -11.56
C ASN A 67 8.15 6.76 -10.69
N THR A 68 7.16 7.48 -11.24
CA THR A 68 6.36 8.46 -10.50
C THR A 68 5.54 7.78 -9.40
N ALA A 69 4.90 6.64 -9.70
CA ALA A 69 4.12 5.89 -8.73
C ALA A 69 4.99 5.43 -7.55
N ILE A 70 6.16 4.87 -7.82
CA ILE A 70 7.11 4.45 -6.77
C ILE A 70 7.54 5.64 -5.93
N LEU A 71 7.92 6.77 -6.55
CA LEU A 71 8.33 7.97 -5.82
C LEU A 71 7.21 8.49 -4.91
N VAL A 72 5.99 8.64 -5.43
CA VAL A 72 4.84 9.11 -4.68
C VAL A 72 4.51 8.15 -3.54
N GLN A 73 4.52 6.83 -3.78
CA GLN A 73 4.28 5.83 -2.75
C GLN A 73 5.30 5.92 -1.61
N VAL A 74 6.60 6.00 -1.93
CA VAL A 74 7.66 6.12 -0.91
C VAL A 74 7.48 7.39 -0.07
N VAL A 75 7.21 8.53 -0.70
CA VAL A 75 7.03 9.80 0.01
C VAL A 75 5.74 9.80 0.82
N CYS A 76 4.61 9.37 0.25
CA CYS A 76 3.32 9.33 0.93
C CYS A 76 3.35 8.37 2.12
N ILE A 77 3.74 7.12 1.92
CA ILE A 77 3.79 6.11 2.99
C ILE A 77 4.79 6.54 4.05
N GLY A 78 6.01 6.94 3.67
CA GLY A 78 7.04 7.42 4.58
C GLY A 78 6.57 8.61 5.43
N THR A 79 5.86 9.57 4.81
CA THR A 79 5.32 10.74 5.52
C THR A 79 4.21 10.34 6.49
N LEU A 80 3.31 9.46 6.06
CA LEU A 80 2.18 8.99 6.88
C LEU A 80 2.68 8.25 8.13
N ILE A 81 3.55 7.25 7.95
CA ILE A 81 4.08 6.45 9.06
C ILE A 81 5.00 7.26 9.98
N HIS A 82 5.63 8.33 9.49
CA HIS A 82 6.48 9.20 10.31
C HIS A 82 5.64 10.14 11.20
N ARG A 83 4.51 10.64 10.69
CA ARG A 83 3.75 11.73 11.32
C ARG A 83 2.50 11.28 12.05
N TYR A 84 2.01 10.07 11.82
CA TYR A 84 0.74 9.61 12.33
C TYR A 84 0.80 8.18 12.87
N ASP A 85 -0.08 7.91 13.84
CA ASP A 85 -0.45 6.57 14.29
C ASP A 85 -1.80 6.18 13.70
N PHE A 86 -1.97 4.88 13.47
CA PHE A 86 -3.15 4.30 12.81
C PHE A 86 -3.70 3.14 13.64
N ALA A 87 -5.03 3.00 13.64
CA ALA A 87 -5.69 1.76 14.06
C ALA A 87 -6.92 1.50 13.21
N LEU A 88 -7.31 0.23 13.16
CA LEU A 88 -8.58 -0.18 12.57
C LEU A 88 -9.76 0.37 13.40
N PRO A 89 -10.94 0.51 12.78
CA PRO A 89 -12.14 0.97 13.48
C PRO A 89 -12.49 0.04 14.66
N ASP A 90 -12.35 -1.26 14.43
CA ASP A 90 -12.64 -2.34 15.36
C ASP A 90 -11.73 -3.56 15.06
N PRO A 91 -11.56 -4.51 16.02
CA PRO A 91 -10.69 -5.67 15.84
C PRO A 91 -11.16 -6.67 14.78
N ASP A 92 -12.47 -6.69 14.51
CA ASP A 92 -13.11 -7.62 13.58
C ASP A 92 -13.33 -6.98 12.20
N PHE A 93 -12.68 -5.84 11.94
CA PHE A 93 -12.84 -5.10 10.70
C PHE A 93 -12.25 -5.90 9.54
N GLU A 94 -13.14 -6.39 8.68
CA GLU A 94 -12.81 -7.02 7.41
C GLU A 94 -12.99 -6.00 6.28
N MET A 95 -11.94 -5.81 5.48
CA MET A 95 -11.97 -4.88 4.36
C MET A 95 -12.62 -5.55 3.14
N GLU A 96 -13.72 -4.96 2.68
CA GLU A 96 -14.36 -5.37 1.43
C GLU A 96 -13.62 -4.81 0.22
N TRP A 97 -13.53 -5.62 -0.83
CA TRP A 97 -12.84 -5.29 -2.07
C TRP A 97 -13.80 -5.33 -3.24
N ILE A 98 -13.62 -4.42 -4.19
CA ILE A 98 -14.21 -4.50 -5.51
C ILE A 98 -13.08 -4.65 -6.53
N ASP A 99 -13.28 -5.62 -7.44
CA ASP A 99 -12.38 -5.88 -8.54
C ASP A 99 -12.91 -5.21 -9.82
N TYR A 100 -12.12 -4.29 -10.37
CA TYR A 100 -12.34 -3.65 -11.67
C TYR A 100 -11.07 -3.85 -12.53
N PHE A 101 -10.53 -2.77 -13.12
CA PHE A 101 -9.19 -2.79 -13.70
C PHE A 101 -8.10 -2.88 -12.62
N ASN A 102 -8.41 -2.39 -11.41
CA ASN A 102 -7.58 -2.50 -10.22
C ASN A 102 -8.43 -3.05 -9.07
N LEU A 103 -7.77 -3.60 -8.05
CA LEU A 103 -8.41 -3.97 -6.80
C LEU A 103 -8.51 -2.74 -5.88
N TRP A 104 -9.72 -2.32 -5.54
CA TRP A 104 -9.98 -1.18 -4.67
C TRP A 104 -10.74 -1.60 -3.41
N PRO A 105 -10.42 -1.01 -2.24
CA PRO A 105 -11.28 -1.16 -1.08
C PRO A 105 -12.59 -0.42 -1.33
N VAL A 106 -13.72 -1.01 -0.93
CA VAL A 106 -15.03 -0.32 -0.95
C VAL A 106 -15.01 0.86 0.01
N GLU A 107 -14.49 0.62 1.21
CA GLU A 107 -14.29 1.62 2.25
C GLU A 107 -13.01 1.30 3.02
N LEU A 108 -12.24 2.33 3.38
CA LEU A 108 -11.05 2.20 4.21
C LEU A 108 -11.18 3.14 5.41
N ARG A 109 -11.96 2.73 6.41
CA ARG A 109 -12.09 3.47 7.66
C ARG A 109 -10.86 3.23 8.51
N LEU A 110 -10.22 4.31 8.96
CA LEU A 110 -9.05 4.26 9.83
C LEU A 110 -9.19 5.30 10.93
N LYS A 111 -8.80 4.94 12.15
CA LYS A 111 -8.53 5.91 13.21
C LYS A 111 -7.11 6.44 13.02
N VAL A 112 -6.95 7.76 13.04
CA VAL A 112 -5.68 8.43 12.74
C VAL A 112 -5.39 9.50 13.79
N TRP A 113 -4.17 9.48 14.35
CA TRP A 113 -3.72 10.48 15.31
C TRP A 113 -2.38 11.06 14.89
N ARG A 114 -2.19 12.37 15.10
CA ARG A 114 -0.91 13.02 14.82
C ARG A 114 0.09 12.69 15.94
N ARG A 115 1.27 12.17 15.57
CA ARG A 115 2.39 11.97 16.49
C ARG A 115 2.92 13.30 17.00
N GLN A 116 3.17 13.36 18.31
CA GLN A 116 3.85 14.51 18.91
C GLN A 116 5.36 14.36 18.74
N PRO A 117 6.07 15.37 18.18
CA PRO A 117 7.52 15.32 18.09
C PRO A 117 8.12 15.26 19.50
N GLY A 118 8.83 14.17 19.84
CA GLY A 118 9.52 14.02 21.13
C GLY A 118 9.01 12.89 22.03
N THR A 119 7.92 12.21 21.69
CA THR A 119 7.49 10.99 22.39
C THR A 119 7.94 9.77 21.60
N ALA A 120 9.25 9.48 21.67
CA ALA A 120 9.75 8.17 21.31
C ALA A 120 9.34 7.18 22.41
N ALA A 121 8.13 6.64 22.30
CA ALA A 121 7.76 5.42 22.98
C ALA A 121 7.08 4.53 21.95
N LEU A 122 7.63 3.34 21.78
CA LEU A 122 6.98 2.21 21.12
C LEU A 122 5.61 2.02 21.80
N ALA A 123 4.57 2.62 21.24
CA ALA A 123 3.21 2.23 21.58
C ALA A 123 3.09 0.78 21.16
N SER A 124 3.04 -0.11 22.15
CA SER A 124 2.67 -1.49 21.91
C SER A 124 1.26 -1.51 21.32
N VAL A 125 0.85 -2.59 20.66
CA VAL A 125 -0.48 -2.71 20.02
C VAL A 125 -1.64 -2.39 20.99
N GLY A 126 -1.41 -2.42 22.32
CA GLY A 126 -2.38 -2.03 23.34
C GLY A 126 -2.40 -0.54 23.76
N ASP A 127 -1.47 0.30 23.31
CA ASP A 127 -1.35 1.71 23.70
C ASP A 127 -2.06 2.68 22.75
N VAL A 128 -2.65 2.17 21.66
CA VAL A 128 -3.49 3.00 20.80
C VAL A 128 -4.75 3.37 21.57
N PRO A 129 -5.07 4.67 21.78
CA PRO A 129 -6.27 5.06 22.52
C PRO A 129 -7.51 4.47 21.85
N THR A 130 -8.11 3.46 22.48
CA THR A 130 -9.35 2.81 22.00
C THR A 130 -10.55 3.76 22.07
N GLU A 131 -10.47 4.76 22.95
CA GLU A 131 -11.35 5.92 22.99
C GLU A 131 -10.53 7.20 23.08
N LYS A 132 -10.89 8.22 22.29
CA LYS A 132 -10.92 9.63 22.73
C LYS A 132 -11.58 10.57 21.73
N LYS A 133 -12.61 11.24 22.26
CA LYS A 133 -13.38 12.43 21.85
C LYS A 133 -13.76 12.60 20.36
N PRO A 134 -15.06 12.83 20.05
CA PRO A 134 -15.53 13.05 18.69
C PRO A 134 -14.77 14.18 17.99
N TRP A 135 -14.56 14.02 16.69
CA TRP A 135 -13.89 14.99 15.81
C TRP A 135 -14.47 16.41 15.91
N SER A 136 -15.75 16.55 16.32
CA SER A 136 -16.42 17.83 16.57
C SER A 136 -15.78 18.68 17.68
N GLU A 137 -14.97 18.11 18.56
CA GLU A 137 -14.29 18.85 19.64
C GLU A 137 -12.85 19.27 19.28
N ASN A 138 -12.34 18.89 18.09
CA ASN A 138 -11.02 19.29 17.61
C ASN A 138 -11.03 20.57 16.74
N SER A 139 -12.16 21.28 16.67
CA SER A 139 -12.18 22.63 16.10
C SER A 139 -11.37 23.55 17.00
N ARG A 140 -10.16 23.89 16.56
CA ARG A 140 -9.37 25.04 17.02
C ARG A 140 -10.31 26.17 17.43
N SER A 141 -10.25 26.58 18.69
CA SER A 141 -10.73 27.90 19.08
C SER A 141 -10.01 28.92 18.19
N GLU A 142 -10.70 29.47 17.20
CA GLU A 142 -10.32 30.73 16.57
C GLU A 142 -10.32 31.78 17.67
N LYS A 143 -9.14 32.01 18.26
CA LYS A 143 -8.90 33.27 18.94
C LYS A 143 -8.83 34.31 17.83
N SER A 144 -9.92 35.04 17.69
CA SER A 144 -9.99 36.31 16.99
C SER A 144 -8.86 37.22 17.47
N GLU A 145 -7.89 37.49 16.63
CA GLU A 145 -7.02 38.64 16.78
C GLU A 145 -7.38 39.60 15.65
N LYS A 146 -8.26 40.55 15.99
CA LYS A 146 -8.57 41.70 15.15
C LYS A 146 -7.28 42.51 15.04
N THR A 147 -6.74 42.62 13.84
CA THR A 147 -5.78 43.67 13.49
C THR A 147 -6.38 44.44 12.33
N GLU A 148 -7.03 45.57 12.66
CA GLU A 148 -7.20 46.66 11.71
C GLU A 148 -5.83 47.20 11.33
N VAL A 149 -5.52 47.21 10.03
CA VAL A 149 -4.68 48.24 9.43
C VAL A 149 -5.28 48.57 8.06
N VAL A 150 -5.46 49.87 7.85
CA VAL A 150 -6.00 50.59 6.68
C VAL A 150 -5.44 50.09 5.35
#